data_AF-A0A2T1CL55-F1
#
_entry.id   AF-A0A2T1CL55-F1
#
_cell.length_a   1.000
_cell.length_b   1.000
_cell.length_c   1.000
_cell.angle_alpha   90.00
_cell.angle_beta   90.00
_cell.angle_gamma   90.00
#
_symmetry.space_group_name_H-M   'P 1'
#
loop_
_entity.id
_entity.type
_entity.pdbx_description
1 polymer ?
#
loop_
_entity_poly.entity_id
_entity_poly.type
_entity_poly.pdbx_seq_one_letter_code
_entity_poly.pdbx_strand_id
1 'polypeptide(L)'
;MSEITYDDFEKVEIRVGKIIQVEDFPKARKPAYKLWIDFGETLGIKKSSAQITTLYTKEDLADRHILAVTNFPPRQVADFMSEVLVLGIVLEDGAVALVQPDRPVPLGKRLL
;
A
#
# COMPACT_ATOMS: atom_id res chain seq x y z
N MET A 1 -5.18 -20.79 -15.80
CA MET A 1 -5.06 -19.32 -15.64
C MET A 1 -5.73 -18.69 -16.84
N SER A 2 -6.52 -17.63 -16.64
CA SER A 2 -7.07 -16.87 -17.74
C SER A 2 -6.06 -15.81 -18.14
N GLU A 3 -5.75 -15.71 -19.43
CA GLU A 3 -4.89 -14.65 -19.97
C GLU A 3 -5.64 -13.31 -19.92
N ILE A 4 -4.91 -12.21 -19.70
CA ILE A 4 -5.42 -10.83 -19.77
C ILE A 4 -4.68 -10.06 -20.85
N THR A 5 -5.31 -9.01 -21.37
CA THR A 5 -4.63 -8.09 -22.30
C THR A 5 -3.73 -7.11 -21.54
N TYR A 6 -2.80 -6.48 -22.26
CA TYR A 6 -2.03 -5.37 -21.69
C TYR A 6 -2.95 -4.21 -21.28
N ASP A 7 -3.98 -3.91 -22.07
CA ASP A 7 -4.97 -2.87 -21.77
C ASP A 7 -5.71 -3.13 -20.45
N ASP A 8 -5.92 -4.40 -20.08
CA ASP A 8 -6.51 -4.74 -18.78
C ASP A 8 -5.55 -4.44 -17.63
N PHE A 9 -4.26 -4.71 -17.81
CA PHE A 9 -3.23 -4.34 -16.84
C PHE A 9 -3.06 -2.81 -16.75
N GLU A 10 -3.10 -2.11 -17.88
CA GLU A 10 -2.99 -0.65 -17.93
C GLU A 10 -4.16 0.07 -17.23
N LYS A 11 -5.31 -0.58 -17.05
CA LYS A 11 -6.39 -0.03 -16.23
C LYS A 11 -6.04 0.04 -14.74
N VAL A 12 -5.04 -0.71 -14.27
CA VAL A 12 -4.65 -0.73 -12.85
C VAL A 12 -3.59 0.33 -12.59
N GLU A 13 -3.94 1.39 -11.87
CA GLU A 13 -2.99 2.45 -11.50
C GLU A 13 -2.16 2.00 -10.30
N ILE A 14 -1.03 1.36 -10.55
CA ILE A 14 -0.05 1.00 -9.51
C ILE A 14 1.02 2.09 -9.44
N ARG A 15 1.18 2.70 -8.25
CA ARG A 15 2.12 3.81 -8.06
C ARG A 15 3.02 3.62 -6.86
N VAL A 16 4.21 4.20 -6.93
CA VAL A 16 5.13 4.27 -5.80
C VAL A 16 4.73 5.40 -4.86
N GLY A 17 4.71 5.11 -3.57
CA GLY A 17 4.50 6.08 -2.51
C GLY A 17 5.47 5.88 -1.35
N LYS A 18 5.60 6.89 -0.49
CA LYS A 18 6.43 6.83 0.72
C LYS A 18 5.54 6.93 1.95
N ILE A 19 5.70 6.01 2.90
CA ILE A 19 4.96 6.06 4.16
C ILE A 19 5.50 7.22 5.00
N ILE A 20 4.62 8.13 5.40
CA ILE A 20 4.97 9.33 6.19
C ILE A 20 4.38 9.31 7.60
N GLN A 21 3.38 8.46 7.85
CA GLN A 21 2.80 8.28 9.19
C GLN A 21 2.26 6.86 9.32
N VAL A 22 2.47 6.29 10.50
CA VAL A 22 2.03 4.93 10.87
C VAL A 22 1.38 4.99 12.24
N GLU A 23 0.19 4.42 12.37
CA GLU A 23 -0.51 4.29 13.64
C GLU A 23 -1.02 2.86 13.83
N ASP A 24 -1.08 2.42 15.09
CA ASP A 24 -1.75 1.18 15.45
C ASP A 24 -3.22 1.23 15.08
N PHE A 25 -3.77 0.08 14.62
CA PHE A 25 -5.18 -0.03 14.27
C PHE A 25 -5.92 -1.09 15.12
N PRO A 26 -6.14 -0.83 16.42
CA PRO A 26 -6.73 -1.82 17.33
C PRO A 26 -8.18 -2.20 17.00
N LYS A 27 -8.89 -1.37 16.24
CA LYS A 27 -10.27 -1.65 15.79
C LYS A 27 -10.34 -2.57 14.56
N ALA A 28 -9.21 -2.88 13.92
CA ALA A 28 -9.19 -3.83 12.83
C ALA A 28 -9.38 -5.26 13.36
N ARG A 29 -10.13 -6.09 12.62
CA ARG A 29 -10.40 -7.49 13.01
C ARG A 29 -9.11 -8.34 13.12
N LYS A 30 -8.12 -8.03 12.29
CA LYS A 30 -6.77 -8.61 12.33
C LYS A 30 -5.78 -7.49 12.65
N PRO A 31 -4.66 -7.78 13.35
CA PRO A 31 -3.61 -6.80 13.59
C PRO A 31 -3.22 -6.07 12.30
N ALA A 32 -3.28 -4.74 12.34
CA ALA A 32 -3.05 -3.88 11.18
C ALA A 32 -2.52 -2.51 11.63
N TYR A 33 -1.92 -1.80 10.68
CA TYR A 33 -1.56 -0.40 10.80
C TYR A 33 -2.46 0.47 9.93
N LYS A 34 -2.74 1.69 10.41
CA LYS A 34 -3.18 2.82 9.59
C LYS A 34 -1.94 3.49 9.03
N LEU A 35 -1.92 3.71 7.72
CA LEU A 35 -0.81 4.31 6.99
C LEU A 35 -1.28 5.59 6.31
N TRP A 36 -0.43 6.61 6.33
CA TRP A 36 -0.50 7.75 5.41
C TRP A 36 0.71 7.68 4.50
N ILE A 37 0.43 7.79 3.20
CA ILE A 37 1.39 7.51 2.15
C ILE A 37 1.40 8.69 1.19
N ASP A 38 2.56 9.31 1.03
CA ASP A 38 2.80 10.39 0.09
C ASP A 38 3.11 9.83 -1.30
N PHE A 39 2.27 10.18 -2.27
CA PHE A 39 2.43 9.84 -3.69
C PHE A 39 2.87 11.06 -4.53
N GLY A 40 3.47 12.07 -3.90
CA GLY A 40 3.94 13.29 -4.56
C GLY A 40 2.80 14.23 -4.97
N GLU A 41 3.13 15.27 -5.74
CA GLU A 41 2.23 16.38 -6.04
C GLU A 41 0.92 15.97 -6.75
N THR A 42 0.97 14.94 -7.59
CA THR A 42 -0.18 14.56 -8.43
C THR A 42 -1.30 13.89 -7.65
N LEU A 43 -0.96 13.04 -6.67
CA LEU A 43 -1.94 12.25 -5.91
C LEU A 43 -2.03 12.67 -4.44
N GLY A 44 -1.04 13.40 -3.95
CA GLY A 44 -0.94 13.84 -2.56
C GLY A 44 -0.84 12.67 -1.59
N ILE A 45 -1.34 12.91 -0.38
CA ILE A 45 -1.32 11.93 0.70
C ILE A 45 -2.58 11.09 0.66
N LYS A 46 -2.41 9.76 0.73
CA LYS A 46 -3.50 8.78 0.79
C LYS A 46 -3.40 7.88 2.01
N LYS A 47 -4.56 7.44 2.47
CA LYS A 47 -4.69 6.53 3.62
C LYS A 47 -4.82 5.08 3.20
N SER A 48 -4.22 4.17 3.96
CA SER A 48 -4.41 2.72 3.79
C SER A 48 -4.46 2.00 5.14
N SER A 49 -5.13 0.85 5.17
CA SER A 49 -5.09 -0.10 6.29
C SER A 49 -4.37 -1.38 5.83
N ALA A 50 -3.30 -1.75 6.52
CA ALA A 50 -2.42 -2.85 6.09
C ALA A 50 -2.16 -3.86 7.22
N GLN A 51 -2.40 -5.14 6.97
CA GLN A 51 -2.18 -6.26 7.90
C GLN A 51 -0.73 -6.75 7.83
N ILE A 52 0.21 -5.89 8.23
CA ILE A 52 1.65 -6.09 8.02
C ILE A 52 2.45 -6.12 9.34
N THR A 53 1.75 -6.25 10.47
CA THR A 53 2.35 -6.14 11.82
C THR A 53 3.27 -7.32 12.18
N THR A 54 3.23 -8.42 11.40
CA THR A 54 4.07 -9.60 11.67
C THR A 54 5.53 -9.38 11.29
N LEU A 55 5.80 -8.68 10.18
CA LEU A 55 7.16 -8.49 9.66
C LEU A 55 7.72 -7.08 9.88
N TYR A 56 6.87 -6.12 10.23
CA TYR A 56 7.27 -4.72 10.30
C TYR A 56 6.82 -4.08 11.60
N THR A 57 7.74 -3.34 12.20
CA THR A 57 7.45 -2.34 13.23
C THR A 57 7.06 -1.01 12.60
N LYS A 58 6.61 -0.05 13.41
CA LYS A 58 6.29 1.31 12.92
C LYS A 58 7.56 2.02 12.45
N GLU A 59 8.67 1.76 13.11
CA GLU A 59 9.99 2.28 12.82
C GLU A 59 10.51 1.74 11.47
N ASP A 60 10.28 0.46 11.16
CA ASP A 60 10.64 -0.14 9.86
C ASP A 60 9.86 0.44 8.66
N LEU A 61 8.70 1.02 8.95
CA LEU A 61 7.77 1.56 7.96
C LEU A 61 7.95 3.06 7.73
N ALA A 62 8.52 3.79 8.68
CA ALA A 62 8.80 5.22 8.50
C ALA A 62 9.70 5.44 7.28
N ASP A 63 9.31 6.36 6.40
CA ASP A 63 10.02 6.70 5.15
C ASP A 63 10.21 5.56 4.14
N ARG A 64 9.58 4.41 4.37
CA ARG A 64 9.65 3.26 3.45
C ARG A 64 8.89 3.56 2.15
N HIS A 65 9.50 3.21 1.02
CA HIS A 65 8.82 3.17 -0.27
C HIS A 65 7.97 1.91 -0.39
N ILE A 66 6.77 2.06 -0.94
CA ILE A 66 5.85 0.95 -1.23
C ILE A 66 5.24 1.12 -2.61
N LEU A 67 4.62 0.06 -3.12
CA LEU A 67 3.68 0.14 -4.24
C LEU A 67 2.25 -0.01 -3.76
N ALA A 68 1.33 0.75 -4.38
CA ALA A 68 -0.08 0.61 -4.11
C ALA A 68 -0.93 0.79 -5.37
N VAL A 69 -2.09 0.12 -5.42
CA VAL A 69 -3.14 0.44 -6.40
C VAL A 69 -3.88 1.69 -5.91
N THR A 70 -3.91 2.73 -6.74
CA THR A 70 -4.40 4.07 -6.37
C THR A 70 -5.73 4.44 -7.02
N ASN A 71 -6.34 3.57 -7.83
CA ASN A 71 -7.60 3.85 -8.53
C ASN A 71 -8.75 2.90 -8.16
N PHE A 72 -8.67 2.24 -6.99
CA PHE A 72 -9.85 1.60 -6.42
C PHE A 72 -10.78 2.64 -5.78
N PRO A 73 -12.10 2.39 -5.75
CA PRO A 73 -12.98 3.16 -4.88
C PRO A 73 -12.54 3.01 -3.41
N PRO A 74 -12.65 4.06 -2.58
CA PRO A 74 -12.33 3.96 -1.17
C PRO A 74 -13.14 2.87 -0.46
N ARG A 75 -12.49 2.17 0.47
CA ARG A 75 -13.07 1.08 1.24
C ARG A 75 -13.09 1.43 2.72
N GLN A 76 -14.28 1.36 3.32
CA GLN A 76 -14.43 1.48 4.77
C GLN A 76 -13.89 0.22 5.46
N VAL A 77 -13.01 0.42 6.45
CA VAL A 77 -12.47 -0.62 7.32
C VAL A 77 -12.67 -0.16 8.76
N ALA A 78 -13.61 -0.77 9.49
CA ALA A 78 -14.05 -0.28 10.79
C ALA A 78 -14.38 1.23 10.74
N ASP A 79 -13.65 2.08 11.44
CA ASP A 79 -13.80 3.55 11.47
C ASP A 79 -12.80 4.29 10.57
N PHE A 80 -12.05 3.59 9.73
CA PHE A 80 -11.02 4.14 8.85
C PHE A 80 -11.35 3.95 7.37
N MET A 81 -11.24 5.02 6.57
CA MET A 81 -11.42 4.97 5.13
C MET A 81 -10.07 4.72 4.43
N SER A 82 -9.92 3.54 3.84
CA SER A 82 -8.75 3.16 3.03
C SER A 82 -8.96 3.61 1.59
N GLU A 83 -8.05 4.43 1.07
CA GLU A 83 -8.13 5.01 -0.28
C GLU A 83 -7.30 4.24 -1.30
N VAL A 84 -6.27 3.51 -0.84
CA VAL A 84 -5.36 2.74 -1.70
C VAL A 84 -5.14 1.35 -1.13
N LEU A 85 -4.76 0.40 -2.01
CA LEU A 85 -4.35 -0.94 -1.62
C LEU A 85 -2.82 -1.03 -1.69
N VAL A 86 -2.14 -1.11 -0.54
CA VAL A 86 -0.70 -1.40 -0.48
C VAL A 86 -0.44 -2.84 -0.93
N LEU A 87 0.54 -3.02 -1.81
CA LEU A 87 0.90 -4.30 -2.41
C LEU A 87 1.95 -5.04 -1.58
N GLY A 88 1.74 -6.34 -1.41
CA GLY A 88 2.63 -7.25 -0.71
C GLY A 88 2.42 -8.69 -1.15
N ILE A 89 3.42 -9.52 -0.90
CA ILE A 89 3.40 -10.97 -1.13
C ILE A 89 3.00 -11.65 0.18
N VAL A 90 1.94 -12.46 0.14
CA VAL A 90 1.51 -13.27 1.28
C VAL A 90 2.40 -14.51 1.35
N LEU A 91 3.06 -14.71 2.49
CA LEU A 91 3.90 -15.87 2.78
C LEU A 91 3.07 -17.04 3.32
N GLU A 92 3.70 -18.20 3.48
CA GLU A 92 3.04 -19.45 3.91
C GLU A 92 2.36 -19.33 5.29
N ASP A 93 2.92 -18.53 6.19
CA ASP A 93 2.39 -18.26 7.53
C ASP A 93 1.35 -17.13 7.56
N GLY A 94 1.00 -16.57 6.39
CA GLY A 94 0.09 -15.44 6.25
C GLY A 94 0.71 -14.07 6.53
N ALA A 95 2.01 -14.01 6.84
CA ALA A 95 2.74 -12.75 6.90
C ALA A 95 2.82 -12.10 5.51
N VAL A 96 2.98 -10.79 5.45
CA VAL A 96 2.97 -10.05 4.18
C VAL A 96 4.28 -9.32 3.99
N ALA A 97 5.05 -9.66 2.96
CA ALA A 97 6.25 -8.94 2.56
C ALA A 97 5.89 -7.82 1.57
N LEU A 98 6.14 -6.56 1.93
CA LEU A 98 5.85 -5.39 1.10
C LEU A 98 6.65 -5.40 -0.21
N VAL A 99 6.00 -4.99 -1.31
CA VAL A 99 6.68 -4.76 -2.58
C VAL A 99 7.17 -3.31 -2.65
N GLN A 100 8.43 -3.14 -3.04
CA GLN A 100 9.07 -1.85 -3.24
C GLN A 100 10.00 -1.89 -4.46
N PRO A 101 10.31 -0.74 -5.06
CA PRO A 101 11.37 -0.65 -6.07
C PRO A 101 12.74 -1.06 -5.49
N ASP A 102 13.64 -1.53 -6.35
CA ASP A 102 15.00 -1.96 -5.97
C ASP A 102 15.94 -0.80 -5.57
N ARG A 103 15.49 0.45 -5.77
CA ARG A 103 16.22 1.69 -5.48
C ARG A 103 15.23 2.84 -5.22
N PRO A 104 15.68 3.96 -4.61
CA PRO A 104 14.85 5.16 -4.51
C PRO A 104 14.40 5.65 -5.89
N VAL A 105 13.13 6.02 -6.01
CA VAL A 105 12.51 6.53 -7.24
C VAL A 105 11.61 7.71 -6.90
N PRO A 106 11.30 8.61 -7.86
CA PRO A 106 10.39 9.72 -7.60
C PRO A 106 9.00 9.23 -7.17
N LEU A 107 8.41 9.89 -6.17
CA LEU A 107 7.07 9.56 -5.67
C LEU A 107 6.00 9.76 -6.75
N GLY A 108 4.96 8.94 -6.72
CA GLY A 108 3.84 9.03 -7.66
C GLY A 108 4.15 8.52 -9.06
N LYS A 109 5.36 7.98 -9.31
CA LYS A 109 5.66 7.28 -10.56
C LYS A 109 4.82 6.01 -10.67
N ARG A 110 4.33 5.79 -11.89
CA ARG A 110 3.52 4.64 -12.24
C ARG A 110 4.43 3.44 -12.53
N LEU A 111 4.02 2.27 -12.06
CA LEU A 111 4.65 1.00 -12.40
C LEU A 111 4.35 0.64 -13.87
N LEU A 112 5.38 0.18 -14.57
CA LEU A 112 5.33 -0.33 -15.95
C LEU A 112 4.91 -1.79 -15.98
#